data_AF-A0A8X6TB82-F1
#
_entry.id   AF-A0A8X6TB82-F1
#
_cell.length_a   1.000
_cell.length_b   1.000
_cell.length_c   1.000
_cell.angle_alpha   90.00
_cell.angle_beta   90.00
_cell.angle_gamma   90.00
#
_symmetry.space_group_name_H-M   'P 1'
#
loop_
_entity.id
_entity.type
_entity.pdbx_description
1 polymer ?
#
loop_
_entity_poly.entity_id
_entity_poly.type
_entity_poly.pdbx_seq_one_letter_code
_entity_poly.pdbx_strand_id
1 'polypeptide(L)'
;MWSWLHCLLAVVTLLMTSSMAQEQLNSDEIPRFTSETDKQILDIILDRKRYDYRVRPNNKTEVNVTVLILSLSSPDESSLVSELRFLSSNLLSS
;
A
#
# COMPACT_ATOMS: atom_id res chain seq x y z
N MET A 1 -25.11 42.23 -25.67
CA MET A 1 -25.75 41.67 -24.45
C MET A 1 -25.49 40.16 -24.25
N TRP A 2 -24.40 39.59 -24.80
CA TRP A 2 -24.06 38.16 -24.66
C TRP A 2 -22.89 37.87 -23.71
N SER A 3 -22.09 38.90 -23.38
CA SER A 3 -20.90 38.74 -22.53
C SER A 3 -21.22 38.26 -21.11
N TRP A 4 -22.34 38.70 -20.54
CA TRP A 4 -22.74 38.33 -19.18
C TRP A 4 -23.17 36.86 -19.09
N LEU A 5 -23.74 36.31 -20.16
CA LEU A 5 -24.15 34.91 -20.22
C LEU A 5 -22.92 33.97 -20.21
N HIS A 6 -21.85 34.35 -20.93
CA HIS A 6 -20.59 33.60 -20.93
C HIS A 6 -19.87 33.68 -19.58
N CYS A 7 -19.90 34.83 -18.89
CA CYS A 7 -19.36 34.94 -17.53
C CYS A 7 -20.10 34.03 -16.55
N LEU A 8 -21.44 33.99 -16.62
CA LEU A 8 -22.25 33.14 -15.74
C LEU A 8 -21.97 31.65 -16.00
N LEU A 9 -21.85 31.26 -17.28
CA LEU A 9 -21.51 29.90 -17.67
C LEU A 9 -20.11 29.50 -17.18
N ALA A 10 -19.13 30.39 -17.30
CA ALA A 10 -17.75 30.17 -16.83
C ALA A 10 -17.68 29.98 -15.31
N VAL A 11 -18.43 30.79 -14.54
CA VAL A 11 -18.51 30.68 -13.08
C VAL A 11 -19.14 29.35 -12.67
N VAL A 12 -20.21 28.92 -13.35
CA VAL A 12 -20.84 27.62 -13.09
C VAL A 12 -19.88 26.47 -13.41
N THR A 13 -19.12 26.52 -14.51
CA THR A 13 -18.11 25.49 -14.80
C THR A 13 -16.98 25.48 -13.79
N LEU A 14 -16.54 26.64 -13.29
CA LEU A 14 -15.48 26.75 -12.29
C LEU A 14 -15.92 26.15 -10.93
N LEU A 15 -17.17 26.41 -10.51
CA LEU A 15 -17.78 25.86 -9.30
C LEU A 15 -17.96 24.34 -9.35
N MET A 16 -18.23 23.76 -10.53
CA MET A 16 -18.36 22.31 -10.69
C MET A 16 -17.00 21.60 -10.70
N THR A 17 -15.92 22.27 -11.14
CA THR A 17 -14.56 21.70 -11.07
C THR A 17 -13.97 21.74 -9.66
N SER A 18 -14.37 22.68 -8.80
CA SER A 18 -13.86 22.77 -7.43
C SER A 18 -14.34 21.65 -6.51
N SER A 19 -15.49 21.01 -6.81
CA SER A 19 -15.98 19.88 -6.00
C SER A 19 -15.26 18.56 -6.29
N MET A 20 -14.46 18.48 -7.36
CA MET A 20 -13.68 17.30 -7.76
C MET A 20 -12.22 17.39 -7.28
N ALA A 21 -11.86 18.40 -6.49
CA ALA A 21 -10.52 18.64 -5.95
C ALA A 21 -10.43 18.45 -4.41
N GLN A 22 -11.26 17.58 -3.84
CA GLN A 22 -11.06 16.97 -2.53
C GLN A 22 -10.72 15.49 -2.80
N GLU A 23 -9.63 14.86 -2.38
CA GLU A 23 -8.68 15.10 -1.30
C GLU A 23 -7.27 14.77 -1.86
N GLN A 24 -6.35 15.72 -1.85
CA GLN A 24 -4.94 15.34 -1.63
C GLN A 24 -4.75 15.27 -0.12
N LEU A 25 -5.17 14.15 0.46
CA LEU A 25 -4.86 13.79 1.84
C LEU A 25 -3.34 13.83 1.96
N ASN A 26 -2.83 14.74 2.79
CA ASN A 26 -1.42 14.85 3.14
C ASN A 26 -0.95 13.50 3.71
N SER A 27 -0.37 12.65 2.86
CA SER A 27 -0.14 11.23 3.13
C SER A 27 1.10 10.96 3.99
N ASP A 28 1.84 12.01 4.38
CA ASP A 28 3.14 11.88 5.05
C ASP A 28 3.07 12.03 6.58
N GLU A 29 1.90 12.30 7.16
CA GLU A 29 1.76 12.31 8.62
C GLU A 29 1.53 10.88 9.13
N ILE A 30 2.59 10.26 9.66
CA ILE A 30 2.53 8.94 10.27
C ILE A 30 1.60 9.01 11.49
N PRO A 31 0.48 8.25 11.52
CA PRO A 31 -0.43 8.28 12.65
C PRO A 31 0.26 7.74 13.91
N ARG A 32 0.28 8.55 14.97
CA ARG A 32 0.83 8.15 16.27
C ARG A 32 -0.29 7.55 17.12
N PHE A 33 -0.17 6.27 17.43
CA PHE A 33 -1.09 5.56 18.33
C PHE A 33 -0.55 5.62 19.76
N THR A 34 -1.33 6.11 20.72
CA THR A 34 -0.87 6.30 22.12
C THR A 34 -1.67 5.51 23.14
N SER A 35 -2.95 5.21 22.88
CA SER A 35 -3.85 4.55 23.83
C SER A 35 -4.74 3.48 23.21
N GLU A 36 -4.47 3.12 21.96
CA GLU A 36 -5.38 2.34 21.13
C GLU A 36 -5.02 0.86 21.26
N THR A 37 -6.04 0.00 21.28
CA THR A 37 -5.83 -1.45 21.28
C THR A 37 -5.30 -1.91 19.93
N ASP A 38 -4.54 -3.02 19.90
CA ASP A 38 -3.99 -3.59 18.66
C ASP A 38 -5.04 -3.74 17.56
N LYS A 39 -6.27 -4.14 17.93
CA LYS A 39 -7.39 -4.23 16.99
C LYS A 39 -7.73 -2.87 16.38
N GLN A 40 -7.86 -1.83 17.20
CA GLN A 40 -8.18 -0.48 16.72
C GLN A 40 -7.07 0.07 15.82
N ILE A 41 -5.82 -0.20 16.16
CA ILE A 41 -4.66 0.18 15.33
C ILE A 41 -4.74 -0.52 13.97
N LEU A 42 -4.99 -1.83 13.95
CA LEU A 42 -5.14 -2.59 12.71
C LEU A 42 -6.34 -2.12 11.87
N ASP A 43 -7.48 -1.83 12.49
CA ASP A 43 -8.66 -1.29 11.80
C ASP A 43 -8.34 0.05 11.11
N ILE A 44 -7.49 0.88 11.71
CA ILE A 44 -7.06 2.17 11.13
C ILE A 44 -6.06 1.96 9.99
N ILE A 45 -5.04 1.12 10.17
CA ILE A 45 -3.97 0.91 9.18
C ILE A 45 -4.48 0.12 7.97
N LEU A 46 -5.34 -0.88 8.19
CA LEU A 46 -5.87 -1.78 7.15
C LEU A 46 -7.17 -1.27 6.53
N ASP A 47 -7.61 -0.05 6.83
CA ASP A 47 -8.77 0.56 6.18
C ASP A 47 -8.57 0.58 4.67
N ARG A 48 -9.44 -0.14 3.94
CA ARG A 48 -9.38 -0.33 2.50
C ARG A 48 -9.42 0.98 1.70
N LYS A 49 -9.90 2.07 2.31
CA LYS A 49 -9.84 3.41 1.70
C LYS A 49 -8.42 3.95 1.60
N ARG A 50 -7.54 3.53 2.49
CA ARG A 50 -6.14 4.01 2.62
C ARG A 50 -5.10 2.96 2.24
N TYR A 51 -5.41 1.68 2.43
CA TYR A 51 -4.49 0.58 2.17
C TYR A 51 -5.04 -0.40 1.13
N ASP A 52 -4.40 -0.46 -0.04
CA ASP A 52 -4.61 -1.51 -1.03
C ASP A 52 -3.43 -2.48 -1.04
N TYR A 53 -3.67 -3.70 -0.57
CA TYR A 53 -2.66 -4.77 -0.49
C TYR A 53 -2.12 -5.20 -1.87
N ARG A 54 -2.79 -4.84 -2.96
CA ARG A 54 -2.37 -5.14 -4.34
C ARG A 54 -1.40 -4.11 -4.89
N VAL A 55 -1.28 -2.96 -4.24
CA VAL A 55 -0.45 -1.85 -4.69
C VAL A 55 0.93 -1.95 -4.05
N ARG A 56 1.96 -1.89 -4.90
CA ARG A 56 3.35 -1.79 -4.42
C ARG A 56 3.56 -0.42 -3.77
N PRO A 57 4.31 -0.32 -2.66
CA PRO A 57 4.69 0.97 -2.08
C PRO A 57 5.32 1.91 -3.13
N ASN A 58 4.96 3.19 -3.09
CA ASN A 58 5.34 4.19 -4.10
C ASN A 58 6.85 4.50 -4.13
N ASN A 59 7.57 4.19 -3.06
CA ASN A 59 9.02 4.37 -2.93
C ASN A 59 9.78 3.11 -3.39
N LYS A 60 11.10 3.25 -3.60
CA LYS A 60 12.00 2.13 -3.91
C LYS A 60 11.94 1.11 -2.76
N THR A 61 11.19 0.03 -2.96
CA THR A 61 11.08 -1.05 -1.96
C THR A 61 12.32 -1.94 -2.06
N GLU A 62 13.20 -1.86 -1.06
CA GLU A 62 14.30 -2.81 -0.87
C GLU A 62 13.82 -3.96 0.01
N VAL A 63 13.95 -5.18 -0.51
CA VAL A 63 13.49 -6.40 0.17
C VAL A 63 14.72 -7.23 0.52
N ASN A 64 14.95 -7.42 1.82
CA ASN A 64 15.97 -8.36 2.27
C ASN A 64 15.37 -9.76 2.40
N VAL A 65 15.88 -10.70 1.61
CA VAL A 65 15.41 -12.08 1.57
C VAL A 65 16.46 -12.97 2.24
N THR A 66 16.10 -13.52 3.40
CA THR A 66 16.91 -14.50 4.12
C THR A 66 16.25 -15.87 4.03
N VAL A 67 17.02 -16.89 3.65
CA VAL A 67 16.55 -18.29 3.56
C VAL A 67 17.30 -19.14 4.56
N LEU A 68 16.56 -19.82 5.45
CA LEU A 68 17.08 -20.83 6.35
C LEU A 68 16.60 -22.21 5.88
N ILE A 69 17.54 -23.06 5.47
CA ILE A 69 17.25 -24.44 5.09
C ILE A 69 17.24 -25.30 6.35
N LEU A 70 16.14 -26.01 6.59
CA LEU A 70 15.94 -26.83 7.79
C LEU A 70 16.26 -28.31 7.55
N SER A 71 15.90 -28.83 6.38
CA SER A 71 16.19 -30.21 6.01
C SER A 71 16.27 -30.38 4.50
N LEU A 72 17.22 -31.21 4.08
CA LEU A 72 17.36 -31.73 2.73
C LEU A 72 17.14 -33.24 2.80
N SER A 73 16.09 -33.73 2.16
CA SER A 73 15.92 -35.18 1.96
C SER A 73 15.85 -35.46 0.47
N SER A 74 16.85 -36.16 -0.04
CA SER A 74 16.77 -36.83 -1.33
C SER A 74 15.86 -38.05 -1.19
N PRO A 75 14.90 -38.26 -2.11
CA PRO A 75 14.23 -39.55 -2.23
C PRO A 75 15.26 -40.64 -2.51
N ASP A 76 16.19 -40.40 -3.44
CA ASP A 76 17.24 -41.34 -3.86
C ASP A 76 18.46 -40.56 -4.43
N GLU A 77 19.69 -41.05 -4.27
CA GLU A 77 20.95 -40.45 -4.84
C GLU A 77 20.95 -40.32 -6.38
N SER A 78 19.96 -40.89 -7.08
CA SER A 78 19.77 -40.76 -8.54
C SER A 78 18.63 -39.80 -8.95
N SER A 79 17.88 -39.27 -7.98
CA SER A 79 16.70 -38.43 -8.25
C SER A 79 17.06 -36.93 -8.25
N LEU A 80 16.71 -36.25 -9.35
CA LEU A 80 16.94 -34.80 -9.53
C LEU A 80 16.01 -33.91 -8.68
N VAL A 81 15.12 -34.51 -7.90
CA VAL A 81 14.08 -33.80 -7.14
C VAL A 81 14.37 -33.98 -5.65
N SER A 82 14.91 -32.94 -5.03
CA SER A 82 15.08 -32.89 -3.58
C SER A 82 13.92 -32.15 -2.94
N GLU A 83 13.32 -32.74 -1.91
CA GLU A 83 12.34 -32.04 -1.09
C GLU A 83 13.07 -31.12 -0.11
N LEU A 84 12.75 -29.82 -0.17
CA LEU A 84 13.35 -28.79 0.67
C LEU A 84 12.33 -28.28 1.68
N ARG A 85 12.69 -28.33 2.97
CA ARG A 85 12.00 -27.56 4.00
C ARG A 85 12.83 -26.34 4.34
N PHE A 86 12.28 -25.15 4.13
CA PHE A 86 12.95 -23.90 4.44
C PHE A 86 11.99 -22.89 5.06
N LEU A 87 12.56 -21.92 5.78
CA LEU A 87 11.89 -20.71 6.23
C LEU A 87 12.48 -19.54 5.44
N SER A 88 11.61 -18.67 4.93
CA SER A 88 11.99 -17.40 4.32
C SER A 88 11.47 -16.25 5.16
N SER A 89 12.35 -15.37 5.64
CA SER A 89 11.94 -14.10 6.25
C SER A 89 12.21 -12.95 5.29
N ASN A 90 11.22 -12.07 5.16
CA ASN A 90 11.36 -10.80 4.46
C ASN A 90 11.48 -9.72 5.54
N LEU A 91 12.68 -9.17 5.71
CA LEU A 91 12.88 -7.99 6.53
C LEU A 91 12.85 -6.79 5.58
N LEU A 92 11.84 -5.92 5.72
CA LEU A 92 11.89 -4.61 5.07
C LEU A 92 12.98 -3.80 5.80
N SER A 93 14.05 -3.46 5.10
CA SER A 93 14.98 -2.43 5.57
C SER A 93 14.33 -1.09 5.27
N SER A 94 13.92 -0.37 6.32
CA SER A 94 13.50 1.03 6.22
C SER A 94 14.69 1.96 6.05
#